data_AF-A0AAX1WX92-F1
#
_entry.id   AF-A0AAX1WX92-F1
#
_cell.length_a   1.000
_cell.length_b   1.000
_cell.length_c   1.000
_cell.angle_alpha   90.00
_cell.angle_beta   90.00
_cell.angle_gamma   90.00
#
_symmetry.space_group_name_H-M   'P 1'
#
loop_
_entity.id
_entity.type
_entity.pdbx_description
1 polymer ?
#
loop_
_entity_poly.entity_id
_entity_poly.type
_entity_poly.pdbx_seq_one_letter_code
_entity_poly.pdbx_strand_id
1 'polypeptide(L)'
;MPSLTLIRRLPPKLSAWLFYRGYPVALLIRFLLGNIYGVLLLSVAIYIYRLYFSNSQPLSFAEMAVWFDDLSAETKTGLLAASLTIIGFMFAFQTATENWKNEALANIKIHVATEIEGFFAEASHLTSNAEIYANTLVNTIKKIQSSKDQSDINFAVQWAIDRLPAFMAARERLSAMSIEIHRLSGKHFSILATVPGAIDSMEDCAASFEQITKHMWFRLPSVPADHPNPVGIFFSQVNVAECSDFVRCCGENFGRINGLSGGVRGALLAPVIGMRVGTWSSLLGKKDQFVAALNKVKKEDLKNG
;
A
#
# COMPACT_ATOMS: atom_id res chain seq x y z
N MET A 1 -19.14 0.26 -16.74
CA MET A 1 -18.37 1.38 -17.35
C MET A 1 -18.09 1.07 -18.82
N PRO A 2 -18.80 1.68 -19.77
CA PRO A 2 -18.72 1.38 -21.20
C PRO A 2 -17.70 2.22 -21.99
N SER A 3 -16.69 2.82 -21.34
CA SER A 3 -15.69 3.67 -22.00
C SER A 3 -14.37 2.96 -22.38
N LEU A 4 -14.16 1.70 -21.99
CA LEU A 4 -12.91 0.96 -22.24
C LEU A 4 -12.93 0.10 -23.52
N THR A 5 -14.06 -0.02 -24.22
CA THR A 5 -14.18 -0.86 -25.43
C THR A 5 -13.68 -0.17 -26.70
N LEU A 6 -13.66 1.17 -26.73
CA LEU A 6 -13.20 1.94 -27.91
C LEU A 6 -11.66 1.93 -28.05
N ILE A 7 -10.94 1.95 -26.93
CA ILE A 7 -9.47 2.02 -26.88
C ILE A 7 -8.83 0.72 -27.35
N ARG A 8 -9.52 -0.42 -27.22
CA ARG A 8 -9.03 -1.74 -27.66
C ARG A 8 -9.01 -1.95 -29.18
N ARG A 9 -9.65 -1.08 -29.97
CA ARG A 9 -9.71 -1.19 -31.45
C ARG A 9 -8.71 -0.28 -32.18
N LEU A 10 -7.95 0.54 -31.45
CA LEU A 10 -6.99 1.46 -32.06
C LEU A 10 -5.60 0.80 -32.20
N PRO A 11 -4.88 1.01 -33.31
CA PRO A 11 -3.51 0.52 -33.46
C PRO A 11 -2.62 1.03 -32.30
N PRO A 12 -1.73 0.19 -31.72
CA PRO A 12 -0.96 0.53 -30.53
C PRO A 12 -0.07 1.78 -30.68
N LYS A 13 0.35 2.11 -31.92
CA LYS A 13 1.07 3.36 -32.21
C LYS A 13 0.19 4.61 -32.11
N LEU A 14 -1.09 4.50 -32.48
CA LEU A 14 -2.04 5.61 -32.46
C LEU A 14 -2.57 5.88 -31.04
N SER A 15 -2.80 4.83 -30.26
CA SER A 15 -3.18 4.97 -28.84
C SER A 15 -2.03 5.57 -28.01
N ALA A 16 -0.78 5.15 -28.26
CA ALA A 16 0.39 5.78 -27.66
C ALA A 16 0.51 7.25 -28.06
N TRP A 17 0.34 7.59 -29.34
CA TRP A 17 0.38 8.99 -29.80
C TRP A 17 -0.71 9.87 -29.17
N LEU A 18 -1.95 9.37 -29.09
CA LEU A 18 -3.07 10.05 -28.42
C LEU A 18 -2.83 10.22 -26.93
N PHE A 19 -2.22 9.22 -26.26
CA PHE A 19 -1.87 9.32 -24.85
C PHE A 19 -0.77 10.36 -24.63
N TYR A 20 0.35 10.26 -25.34
CA TYR A 20 1.51 11.14 -25.14
C TYR A 20 1.28 12.59 -25.58
N ARG A 21 0.41 12.86 -26.56
CA ARG A 21 0.08 14.25 -26.96
C ARG A 21 -1.22 14.76 -26.38
N GLY A 22 -2.24 13.90 -26.29
CA GLY A 22 -3.55 14.26 -25.75
C GLY A 22 -3.53 14.46 -24.23
N TYR A 23 -2.76 13.64 -23.49
CA TYR A 23 -2.70 13.76 -22.03
C TYR A 23 -2.06 15.07 -21.55
N PRO A 24 -0.92 15.54 -22.10
CA PRO A 24 -0.39 16.86 -21.76
C PRO A 24 -1.33 17.99 -22.12
N VAL A 25 -1.98 17.94 -23.29
CA VAL A 25 -2.96 18.98 -23.70
C VAL A 25 -4.17 18.98 -22.77
N ALA A 26 -4.69 17.81 -22.41
CA ALA A 26 -5.79 17.69 -21.45
C ALA A 26 -5.39 18.18 -20.05
N LEU A 27 -4.15 17.92 -19.61
CA LEU A 27 -3.58 18.49 -18.38
C LEU A 27 -3.47 20.01 -18.45
N LEU A 28 -3.06 20.56 -19.59
CA LEU A 28 -2.92 21.99 -19.80
C LEU A 28 -4.29 22.69 -19.80
N ILE A 29 -5.28 22.11 -20.48
CA ILE A 29 -6.67 22.60 -20.44
C ILE A 29 -7.25 22.50 -19.02
N ARG A 30 -7.01 21.38 -18.34
CA ARG A 30 -7.44 21.19 -16.95
C ARG A 30 -6.75 22.15 -15.99
N PHE A 31 -5.50 22.51 -16.25
CA PHE A 31 -4.77 23.52 -15.48
C PHE A 31 -5.33 24.92 -15.73
N LEU A 32 -5.48 25.30 -17.00
CA LEU A 32 -5.99 26.62 -17.41
C LEU A 32 -7.44 26.88 -16.97
N LEU A 33 -8.29 25.85 -16.93
CA LEU A 33 -9.71 25.97 -16.56
C LEU A 33 -10.02 25.51 -15.13
N GLY A 34 -9.16 24.69 -14.53
CA GLY A 34 -9.43 24.03 -13.24
C GLY A 34 -8.59 24.54 -12.07
N ASN A 35 -7.73 25.54 -12.28
CA ASN A 35 -6.93 26.18 -11.24
C ASN A 35 -7.09 27.71 -11.32
N ILE A 36 -7.21 28.39 -10.18
CA ILE A 36 -7.37 29.85 -10.10
C ILE A 36 -6.21 30.58 -10.79
N TYR A 37 -4.98 30.06 -10.66
CA TYR A 37 -3.81 30.62 -11.33
C TYR A 37 -3.86 30.40 -12.85
N GLY A 38 -4.41 29.27 -13.30
CA GLY A 38 -4.61 28.97 -14.71
C GLY A 38 -5.65 29.90 -15.34
N VAL A 39 -6.77 30.15 -14.64
CA VAL A 39 -7.82 31.07 -15.09
C VAL A 39 -7.29 32.51 -15.12
N LEU A 40 -6.49 32.92 -14.14
CA LEU A 40 -5.83 34.23 -14.13
C LEU A 40 -4.90 34.37 -15.34
N LEU A 41 -4.05 33.38 -15.59
CA LEU A 41 -3.11 33.38 -16.71
C LEU A 41 -3.85 33.41 -18.05
N LEU A 42 -4.93 32.64 -18.19
CA LEU A 42 -5.80 32.66 -19.36
C LEU A 42 -6.45 34.04 -19.55
N SER A 43 -6.94 34.66 -18.47
CA SER A 43 -7.58 35.98 -18.52
C SER A 43 -6.59 37.08 -18.93
N VAL A 44 -5.36 37.04 -18.40
CA VAL A 44 -4.27 37.94 -18.80
C VAL A 44 -3.87 37.70 -20.25
N ALA A 45 -3.77 36.44 -20.68
CA ALA A 45 -3.45 36.09 -22.07
C ALA A 45 -4.52 36.59 -23.04
N ILE A 46 -5.81 36.47 -22.69
CA ILE A 46 -6.92 37.02 -23.48
C ILE A 46 -6.86 38.54 -23.53
N TYR A 47 -6.56 39.22 -22.42
CA TYR A 47 -6.41 40.68 -22.36
C TYR A 47 -5.28 41.17 -23.27
N ILE A 48 -4.11 40.55 -23.18
CA ILE A 48 -2.95 40.85 -24.02
C ILE A 48 -3.26 40.56 -25.49
N TYR A 49 -3.86 39.40 -25.79
CA TYR A 49 -4.26 39.05 -27.15
C TYR A 49 -5.21 40.09 -27.74
N ARG A 50 -6.19 40.57 -26.96
CA ARG A 50 -7.10 41.64 -27.39
C ARG A 50 -6.38 42.97 -27.63
N LEU A 51 -5.37 43.30 -26.83
CA LEU A 51 -4.59 44.52 -27.01
C LEU A 51 -3.86 44.55 -28.37
N TYR A 52 -3.30 43.41 -28.80
CA TYR A 52 -2.45 43.34 -29.99
C TYR A 52 -3.16 42.90 -31.28
N PHE A 53 -4.23 42.10 -31.19
CA PHE A 53 -4.83 41.43 -32.35
C PHE A 53 -6.30 41.80 -32.62
N SER A 54 -6.94 42.63 -31.79
CA SER A 54 -8.34 43.02 -31.92
C SER A 54 -8.49 44.48 -32.34
N ASN A 55 -9.45 44.78 -33.23
CA ASN A 55 -9.79 46.16 -33.61
C ASN A 55 -10.52 46.92 -32.49
N SER A 56 -11.07 46.20 -31.50
CA SER A 56 -11.56 46.76 -30.25
C SER A 56 -10.50 46.57 -29.16
N GLN A 57 -9.83 47.66 -28.80
CA GLN A 57 -8.87 47.65 -27.71
C GLN A 57 -9.63 47.63 -26.37
N PRO A 58 -9.25 46.75 -25.42
CA PRO A 58 -9.81 46.80 -24.09
C PRO A 58 -9.40 48.10 -23.39
N LEU A 59 -10.24 48.61 -22.49
CA LEU A 59 -9.91 49.78 -21.67
C LEU A 59 -8.57 49.55 -20.95
N SER A 60 -7.70 50.55 -21.01
CA SER A 60 -6.51 50.62 -20.18
C SER A 60 -6.90 50.80 -18.71
N PHE A 61 -5.98 50.50 -17.80
CA PHE A 61 -6.24 50.64 -16.36
C PHE A 61 -6.65 52.07 -15.96
N ALA A 62 -6.08 53.08 -16.64
CA ALA A 62 -6.42 54.49 -16.43
C ALA A 62 -7.84 54.81 -16.93
N GLU A 63 -8.22 54.32 -18.12
CA GLU A 63 -9.56 54.52 -18.66
C GLU A 63 -10.62 53.75 -17.86
N MET A 64 -10.28 52.58 -17.31
CA MET A 64 -11.14 51.85 -16.37
C MET A 64 -11.38 52.64 -15.08
N ALA A 65 -10.34 53.32 -14.55
CA ALA A 65 -10.48 54.13 -13.35
C ALA A 65 -11.37 55.36 -13.58
N VAL A 66 -11.21 56.03 -14.73
CA VAL A 66 -12.07 57.16 -15.12
C VAL A 66 -13.50 56.70 -15.36
N TRP A 67 -13.70 55.60 -16.10
CA TRP A 67 -15.02 55.00 -16.31
C TRP A 67 -15.69 54.62 -14.98
N PHE A 68 -14.92 54.05 -14.05
CA PHE A 68 -15.44 53.70 -12.74
C PHE A 68 -15.83 54.94 -11.96
N ASP A 69 -15.07 56.04 -12.06
CA ASP A 69 -15.38 57.29 -11.38
C ASP A 69 -16.65 57.98 -11.94
N ASP A 70 -16.92 57.84 -13.23
CA ASP A 70 -18.11 58.39 -13.88
C ASP A 70 -19.43 57.67 -13.48
N LEU A 71 -19.36 56.52 -12.80
CA LEU A 71 -20.55 55.78 -12.35
C LEU A 71 -21.25 56.45 -11.14
N SER A 72 -22.56 56.28 -11.04
CA SER A 72 -23.33 56.72 -9.86
C SER A 72 -22.87 55.99 -8.59
N ALA A 73 -22.98 56.64 -7.43
CA ALA A 73 -22.56 56.06 -6.14
C ALA A 73 -23.25 54.72 -5.83
N GLU A 74 -24.52 54.58 -6.20
CA GLU A 74 -25.32 53.35 -6.08
C GLU A 74 -24.76 52.23 -6.98
N THR A 75 -24.32 52.56 -8.20
CA THR A 75 -23.75 51.57 -9.12
C THR A 75 -22.35 51.16 -8.68
N LYS A 76 -21.52 52.10 -8.20
CA LYS A 76 -20.19 51.83 -7.63
C LYS A 76 -20.29 50.85 -6.45
N THR A 77 -21.19 51.12 -5.51
CA THR A 77 -21.41 50.26 -4.34
C THR A 77 -21.96 48.89 -4.73
N GLY A 78 -22.93 48.84 -5.65
CA GLY A 78 -23.45 47.57 -6.19
C GLY A 78 -22.38 46.72 -6.87
N LEU A 79 -21.52 47.33 -7.70
CA LEU A 79 -20.44 46.62 -8.41
C LEU A 79 -19.37 46.11 -7.44
N LEU A 80 -18.96 46.91 -6.46
CA LEU A 80 -17.98 46.51 -5.45
C LEU A 80 -18.53 45.41 -4.55
N ALA A 81 -19.78 45.53 -4.09
CA ALA A 81 -20.43 44.50 -3.28
C ALA A 81 -20.55 43.17 -4.05
N ALA A 82 -21.04 43.22 -5.29
CA ALA A 82 -21.14 42.03 -6.14
C ALA A 82 -19.76 41.39 -6.41
N SER A 83 -18.74 42.19 -6.71
CA SER A 83 -17.38 41.71 -6.94
C SER A 83 -16.79 41.07 -5.68
N LEU A 84 -16.96 41.70 -4.52
CA LEU A 84 -16.52 41.17 -3.24
C LEU A 84 -17.21 39.84 -2.93
N THR A 85 -18.52 39.74 -3.19
CA THR A 85 -19.28 38.50 -3.02
C THR A 85 -18.80 37.38 -3.95
N ILE A 86 -18.61 37.67 -5.25
CA ILE A 86 -18.12 36.67 -6.22
C ILE A 86 -16.74 36.16 -5.82
N ILE A 87 -15.82 37.07 -5.50
CA ILE A 87 -14.46 36.72 -5.08
C ILE A 87 -14.49 35.92 -3.76
N GLY A 88 -15.31 36.34 -2.80
CA GLY A 88 -15.51 35.62 -1.54
C GLY A 88 -16.00 34.19 -1.75
N PHE A 89 -17.00 33.99 -2.60
CA PHE A 89 -17.48 32.66 -2.95
C PHE A 89 -16.43 31.82 -3.69
N MET A 90 -15.64 32.42 -4.59
CA MET A 90 -14.56 31.70 -5.28
C MET A 90 -13.51 31.17 -4.29
N PHE A 91 -13.05 32.00 -3.34
CA PHE A 91 -12.08 31.56 -2.33
C PHE A 91 -12.66 30.50 -1.39
N ALA A 92 -13.91 30.69 -0.93
CA ALA A 92 -14.58 29.72 -0.08
C ALA A 92 -14.75 28.37 -0.79
N PHE A 93 -15.20 28.38 -2.05
CA PHE A 93 -15.40 27.17 -2.85
C PHE A 93 -14.08 26.45 -3.14
N GLN A 94 -13.02 27.18 -3.50
CA GLN A 94 -11.71 26.61 -3.74
C GLN A 94 -11.17 25.94 -2.46
N THR A 95 -11.21 26.66 -1.34
CA THR A 95 -10.74 26.15 -0.04
C THR A 95 -11.53 24.93 0.39
N ALA A 96 -12.86 24.97 0.29
CA ALA A 96 -13.72 23.83 0.60
C ALA A 96 -13.43 22.63 -0.31
N THR A 97 -13.21 22.86 -1.60
CA THR A 97 -12.90 21.81 -2.58
C THR A 97 -11.54 21.16 -2.31
N GLU A 98 -10.51 21.95 -1.97
CA GLU A 98 -9.19 21.43 -1.61
C GLU A 98 -9.24 20.63 -0.31
N ASN A 99 -9.92 21.16 0.72
CA ASN A 99 -10.12 20.44 1.97
C ASN A 99 -10.85 19.11 1.75
N TRP A 100 -11.93 19.12 0.98
CA TRP A 100 -12.68 17.91 0.64
C TRP A 100 -11.83 16.89 -0.13
N LYS A 101 -11.03 17.34 -1.11
CA LYS A 101 -10.12 16.44 -1.85
C LYS A 101 -9.07 15.82 -0.94
N ASN A 102 -8.49 16.62 -0.03
CA ASN A 102 -7.49 16.14 0.92
C ASN A 102 -8.10 15.13 1.91
N GLU A 103 -9.31 15.39 2.40
CA GLU A 103 -10.05 14.47 3.27
C GLU A 103 -10.40 13.17 2.55
N ALA A 104 -10.93 13.25 1.32
CA ALA A 104 -11.25 12.07 0.52
C ALA A 104 -10.01 11.21 0.25
N LEU A 105 -8.88 11.84 -0.10
CA LEU A 105 -7.62 11.14 -0.32
C LEU A 105 -7.07 10.52 0.98
N ALA A 106 -7.19 11.22 2.11
CA ALA A 106 -6.80 10.69 3.42
C ALA A 106 -7.64 9.45 3.78
N ASN A 107 -8.96 9.49 3.58
CA ASN A 107 -9.85 8.37 3.83
C ASN A 107 -9.52 7.16 2.95
N ILE A 108 -9.22 7.38 1.67
CA ILE A 108 -8.76 6.30 0.78
C ILE A 108 -7.44 5.72 1.30
N LYS A 109 -6.46 6.55 1.66
CA LYS A 109 -5.18 6.07 2.20
C LYS A 109 -5.34 5.26 3.49
N ILE A 110 -6.19 5.71 4.41
CA ILE A 110 -6.53 4.95 5.62
C ILE A 110 -7.13 3.59 5.23
N HIS A 111 -8.11 3.58 4.34
CA HIS A 111 -8.76 2.35 3.91
C HIS A 111 -7.77 1.34 3.29
N VAL A 112 -6.90 1.81 2.39
CA VAL A 112 -5.83 0.99 1.80
C VAL A 112 -4.88 0.47 2.89
N ALA A 113 -4.44 1.34 3.81
CA ALA A 113 -3.54 0.97 4.89
C ALA A 113 -4.16 -0.11 5.80
N THR A 114 -5.46 -0.02 6.10
CA THR A 114 -6.19 -1.01 6.90
C THR A 114 -6.35 -2.33 6.15
N GLU A 115 -6.64 -2.32 4.84
CA GLU A 115 -6.69 -3.56 4.06
C GLU A 115 -5.32 -4.26 4.01
N ILE A 116 -4.24 -3.51 3.83
CA ILE A 116 -2.86 -4.03 3.85
C ILE A 116 -2.52 -4.61 5.23
N GLU A 117 -2.83 -3.88 6.31
CA GLU A 117 -2.64 -4.36 7.68
C GLU A 117 -3.42 -5.65 7.94
N GLY A 118 -4.71 -5.69 7.59
CA GLY A 118 -5.54 -6.87 7.81
C GLY A 118 -5.01 -8.10 7.07
N PHE A 119 -4.57 -7.91 5.82
CA PHE A 119 -3.96 -8.97 5.03
C PHE A 119 -2.68 -9.51 5.68
N PHE A 120 -1.73 -8.64 6.02
CA PHE A 120 -0.45 -9.08 6.58
C PHE A 120 -0.57 -9.57 8.03
N ALA A 121 -1.54 -9.09 8.80
CA ALA A 121 -1.84 -9.62 10.13
C ALA A 121 -2.35 -11.07 10.06
N GLU A 122 -3.27 -11.36 9.12
CA GLU A 122 -3.74 -12.72 8.88
C GLU A 122 -2.59 -13.62 8.40
N ALA A 123 -1.81 -13.16 7.42
CA ALA A 123 -0.66 -13.88 6.88
C ALA A 123 0.36 -14.22 7.97
N SER A 124 0.68 -13.25 8.84
CA SER A 124 1.59 -13.44 9.97
C SER A 124 1.04 -14.45 10.98
N HIS A 125 -0.23 -14.36 11.35
CA HIS A 125 -0.85 -15.33 12.27
C HIS A 125 -0.80 -16.76 11.72
N LEU A 126 -1.13 -16.95 10.44
CA LEU A 126 -1.10 -18.26 9.80
C LEU A 126 0.32 -18.80 9.63
N THR A 127 1.28 -17.93 9.28
CA THR A 127 2.70 -18.30 9.18
C THR A 127 3.22 -18.79 10.53
N SER A 128 2.92 -18.07 11.62
CA SER A 128 3.29 -18.50 12.97
C SER A 128 2.66 -19.85 13.35
N ASN A 129 1.38 -20.07 13.02
CA ASN A 129 0.73 -21.36 13.26
C ASN A 129 1.41 -22.50 12.49
N ALA A 130 1.77 -22.25 11.23
CA ALA A 130 2.49 -23.21 10.41
C ALA A 130 3.89 -23.51 10.97
N GLU A 131 4.62 -22.47 11.38
CA GLU A 131 5.95 -22.59 11.99
C GLU A 131 5.91 -23.38 13.31
N ILE A 132 4.93 -23.10 14.17
CA ILE A 132 4.72 -23.84 15.43
C ILE A 132 4.48 -25.32 15.17
N TYR A 133 3.74 -25.67 14.11
CA TYR A 133 3.52 -27.06 13.73
C TYR A 133 4.82 -27.73 13.23
N ALA A 134 5.59 -27.08 12.36
CA ALA A 134 6.87 -27.63 11.91
C ALA A 134 7.86 -27.83 13.09
N ASN A 135 7.93 -26.87 14.01
CA ASN A 135 8.70 -26.99 15.25
C ASN A 135 8.20 -28.14 16.13
N THR A 136 6.88 -28.36 16.19
CA THR A 136 6.27 -29.51 16.89
C THR A 136 6.79 -30.82 16.32
N LEU A 137 6.79 -30.98 14.99
CA LEU A 137 7.28 -32.20 14.33
C LEU A 137 8.76 -32.46 14.65
N VAL A 138 9.61 -31.42 14.53
CA VAL A 138 11.04 -31.53 14.84
C VAL A 138 11.28 -31.92 16.30
N ASN A 139 10.54 -31.30 17.24
CA ASN A 139 10.68 -31.59 18.66
C ASN A 139 10.17 -32.99 19.02
N THR A 140 9.09 -33.47 18.40
CA THR A 140 8.58 -34.83 18.59
C THR A 140 9.60 -35.86 18.10
N ILE A 141 10.26 -35.64 16.95
CA ILE A 141 11.33 -36.54 16.49
C ILE A 141 12.52 -36.55 17.44
N LYS A 142 12.95 -35.39 17.95
CA LYS A 142 14.01 -35.31 18.96
C LYS A 142 13.63 -36.09 20.23
N LYS A 143 12.39 -35.96 20.70
CA LYS A 143 11.87 -36.73 21.85
C LYS A 143 11.90 -38.24 21.60
N ILE A 144 11.52 -38.71 20.41
CA ILE A 144 11.59 -40.13 20.04
C ILE A 144 13.04 -40.64 20.10
N GLN A 145 14.02 -39.81 19.71
CA GLN A 145 15.43 -40.20 19.71
C GLN A 145 16.07 -40.15 21.11
N SER A 146 15.62 -39.26 22.00
CA SER A 146 16.28 -39.01 23.29
C SER A 146 15.56 -39.61 24.50
N SER A 147 14.25 -39.83 24.44
CA SER A 147 13.46 -40.30 25.57
C SER A 147 13.43 -41.83 25.64
N LYS A 148 13.46 -42.37 26.86
CA LYS A 148 13.23 -43.80 27.13
C LYS A 148 11.79 -44.09 27.57
N ASP A 149 10.98 -43.05 27.80
CA ASP A 149 9.60 -43.20 28.24
C ASP A 149 8.66 -43.31 27.02
N GLN A 150 8.10 -44.50 26.82
CA GLN A 150 7.18 -44.79 25.73
C GLN A 150 5.86 -44.02 25.86
N SER A 151 5.43 -43.69 27.08
CA SER A 151 4.20 -42.93 27.32
C SER A 151 4.32 -41.49 26.81
N ASP A 152 5.41 -40.80 27.16
CA ASP A 152 5.69 -39.43 26.68
C ASP A 152 5.89 -39.40 25.15
N ILE A 153 6.52 -40.42 24.57
CA ILE A 153 6.67 -40.54 23.12
C ILE A 153 5.30 -40.68 22.43
N ASN A 154 4.45 -41.60 22.90
CA ASN A 154 3.13 -41.82 22.32
C ASN A 154 2.26 -40.55 22.44
N PHE A 155 2.32 -39.86 23.58
CA PHE A 155 1.62 -38.59 23.78
C PHE A 155 2.12 -37.52 22.81
N ALA A 156 3.43 -37.36 22.63
CA ALA A 156 4.00 -36.36 21.72
C ALA A 156 3.65 -36.61 20.25
N VAL A 157 3.57 -37.88 19.83
CA VAL A 157 3.13 -38.27 18.48
C VAL A 157 1.64 -37.98 18.31
N GLN A 158 0.79 -38.39 19.24
CA GLN A 158 -0.64 -38.11 19.17
C GLN A 158 -0.93 -36.62 19.12
N TRP A 159 -0.26 -35.84 19.98
CA TRP A 159 -0.38 -34.39 20.00
C TRP A 159 0.03 -33.71 18.69
N ALA A 160 1.05 -34.23 18.01
CA ALA A 160 1.45 -33.75 16.68
C ALA A 160 0.42 -34.12 15.61
N ILE A 161 -0.20 -35.30 15.68
CA ILE A 161 -1.27 -35.73 14.76
C ILE A 161 -2.51 -34.85 14.96
N ASP A 162 -2.91 -34.57 16.20
CA ASP A 162 -4.10 -33.77 16.52
C ASP A 162 -4.02 -32.32 15.99
N ARG A 163 -2.79 -31.81 15.78
CA ARG A 163 -2.54 -30.47 15.22
C ARG A 163 -2.52 -30.42 13.69
N LEU A 164 -2.47 -31.56 13.02
CA LEU A 164 -2.39 -31.64 11.56
C LEU A 164 -3.56 -30.91 10.85
N PRO A 165 -4.83 -31.01 11.26
CA PRO A 165 -5.93 -30.32 10.58
C PRO A 165 -5.77 -28.79 10.61
N ALA A 166 -5.31 -28.23 11.74
CA ALA A 166 -5.07 -26.80 11.86
C ALA A 166 -3.94 -26.32 10.94
N PHE A 167 -2.88 -27.13 10.80
CA PHE A 167 -1.81 -26.85 9.84
C PHE A 167 -2.30 -26.90 8.40
N MET A 168 -3.09 -27.91 8.03
CA MET A 168 -3.63 -28.03 6.66
C MET A 168 -4.50 -26.82 6.30
N ALA A 169 -5.39 -26.40 7.20
CA ALA A 169 -6.20 -25.20 7.00
C ALA A 169 -5.34 -23.94 6.83
N ALA A 170 -4.29 -23.79 7.67
CA ALA A 170 -3.36 -22.66 7.54
C ALA A 170 -2.60 -22.68 6.22
N ARG A 171 -2.14 -23.86 5.79
CA ARG A 171 -1.42 -24.07 4.52
C ARG A 171 -2.28 -23.69 3.31
N GLU A 172 -3.52 -24.15 3.26
CA GLU A 172 -4.45 -23.84 2.18
C GLU A 172 -4.71 -22.33 2.11
N ARG A 173 -4.97 -21.69 3.26
CA ARG A 173 -5.21 -20.25 3.32
C ARG A 173 -3.97 -19.44 2.93
N LEU A 174 -2.78 -19.80 3.42
CA LEU A 174 -1.51 -19.17 3.04
C LEU A 174 -1.26 -19.29 1.53
N SER A 175 -1.55 -20.46 0.94
CA SER A 175 -1.45 -20.67 -0.50
C SER A 175 -2.40 -19.75 -1.28
N ALA A 176 -3.65 -19.60 -0.84
CA ALA A 176 -4.59 -18.66 -1.46
C ALA A 176 -4.11 -17.21 -1.32
N MET A 177 -3.62 -16.83 -0.14
CA MET A 177 -3.09 -15.49 0.13
C MET A 177 -1.89 -15.15 -0.76
N SER A 178 -1.10 -16.12 -1.18
CA SER A 178 0.07 -15.88 -2.06
C SER A 178 -0.33 -15.38 -3.44
N ILE A 179 -1.55 -15.65 -3.87
CA ILE A 179 -2.14 -15.10 -5.09
C ILE A 179 -2.81 -13.76 -4.78
N GLU A 180 -3.49 -13.67 -3.63
CA GLU A 180 -4.22 -12.46 -3.22
C GLU A 180 -3.29 -11.26 -2.99
N ILE A 181 -2.03 -11.45 -2.57
CA ILE A 181 -1.08 -10.34 -2.37
C ILE A 181 -0.83 -9.54 -3.66
N HIS A 182 -0.72 -10.23 -4.80
CA HIS A 182 -0.58 -9.57 -6.11
C HIS A 182 -1.86 -8.85 -6.51
N ARG A 183 -3.03 -9.43 -6.20
CA ARG A 183 -4.33 -8.78 -6.42
C ARG A 183 -4.50 -7.54 -5.54
N LEU A 184 -4.04 -7.59 -4.29
CA LEU A 184 -4.07 -6.49 -3.34
C LEU A 184 -3.20 -5.33 -3.84
N SER A 185 -1.97 -5.63 -4.28
CA SER A 185 -1.07 -4.64 -4.89
C SER A 185 -1.69 -4.02 -6.15
N GLY A 186 -2.25 -4.84 -7.05
CA GLY A 186 -2.92 -4.36 -8.26
C GLY A 186 -4.17 -3.51 -8.00
N LYS A 187 -5.01 -3.90 -7.01
CA LYS A 187 -6.22 -3.16 -6.62
C LYS A 187 -5.89 -1.75 -6.15
N HIS A 188 -4.81 -1.60 -5.40
CA HIS A 188 -4.42 -0.34 -4.76
C HIS A 188 -3.25 0.39 -5.43
N PHE A 189 -2.83 -0.08 -6.61
CA PHE A 189 -1.67 0.42 -7.33
C PHE A 189 -1.66 1.95 -7.47
N SER A 190 -2.81 2.55 -7.80
CA SER A 190 -2.91 4.00 -8.01
C SER A 190 -2.60 4.81 -6.75
N ILE A 191 -2.90 4.28 -5.57
CA ILE A 191 -2.62 4.93 -4.28
C ILE A 191 -1.20 4.62 -3.83
N LEU A 192 -0.76 3.38 -3.98
CA LEU A 192 0.61 2.95 -3.67
C LEU A 192 1.64 3.72 -4.51
N ALA A 193 1.35 3.98 -5.78
CA ALA A 193 2.19 4.78 -6.66
C ALA A 193 2.37 6.23 -6.19
N THR A 194 1.47 6.75 -5.34
CA THR A 194 1.63 8.10 -4.76
C THR A 194 2.59 8.15 -3.58
N VAL A 195 3.00 7.00 -3.05
CA VAL A 195 3.88 6.87 -1.90
C VAL A 195 5.23 6.30 -2.35
N PRO A 196 6.33 7.06 -2.20
CA PRO A 196 7.65 6.57 -2.59
C PRO A 196 8.01 5.24 -1.93
N GLY A 197 8.47 4.27 -2.72
CA GLY A 197 8.92 2.95 -2.25
C GLY A 197 7.81 2.00 -1.80
N ALA A 198 6.53 2.39 -1.84
CA ALA A 198 5.43 1.54 -1.38
C ALA A 198 5.16 0.36 -2.33
N ILE A 199 5.33 0.55 -3.63
CA ILE A 199 5.21 -0.53 -4.63
C ILE A 199 6.34 -1.54 -4.43
N ASP A 200 7.59 -1.07 -4.43
CA ASP A 200 8.77 -1.94 -4.26
C ASP A 200 8.68 -2.73 -2.94
N SER A 201 8.26 -2.09 -1.86
CA SER A 201 8.06 -2.77 -0.56
C SER A 201 6.95 -3.83 -0.62
N MET A 202 5.88 -3.60 -1.39
CA MET A 202 4.82 -4.60 -1.58
C MET A 202 5.28 -5.77 -2.45
N GLU A 203 6.11 -5.53 -3.46
CA GLU A 203 6.73 -6.56 -4.28
C GLU A 203 7.71 -7.41 -3.46
N ASP A 204 8.55 -6.78 -2.64
CA ASP A 204 9.45 -7.46 -1.71
C ASP A 204 8.68 -8.30 -0.68
N CYS A 205 7.59 -7.77 -0.13
CA CYS A 205 6.69 -8.56 0.73
C CYS A 205 6.13 -9.77 -0.01
N ALA A 206 5.74 -9.63 -1.28
CA ALA A 206 5.23 -10.73 -2.08
C ALA A 206 6.30 -11.80 -2.32
N ALA A 207 7.53 -11.39 -2.67
CA ALA A 207 8.65 -12.30 -2.86
C ALA A 207 9.00 -13.06 -1.57
N SER A 208 9.06 -12.36 -0.43
CA SER A 208 9.28 -13.01 0.87
C SER A 208 8.15 -13.97 1.25
N PHE A 209 6.91 -13.61 0.94
CA PHE A 209 5.76 -14.47 1.20
C PHE A 209 5.77 -15.72 0.30
N GLU A 210 6.16 -15.58 -0.97
CA GLU A 210 6.34 -16.69 -1.91
C GLU A 210 7.42 -17.68 -1.43
N GLN A 211 8.52 -17.17 -0.83
CA GLN A 211 9.54 -18.06 -0.25
C GLN A 211 8.98 -18.91 0.89
N ILE A 212 8.18 -18.32 1.79
CA ILE A 212 7.52 -19.05 2.88
C ILE A 212 6.57 -20.10 2.29
N THR A 213 5.71 -19.72 1.36
CA THR A 213 4.70 -20.66 0.81
C THR A 213 5.34 -21.77 0.00
N LYS A 214 6.47 -21.55 -0.66
CA LYS A 214 7.24 -22.57 -1.36
C LYS A 214 7.82 -23.63 -0.41
N HIS A 215 8.39 -23.22 0.73
CA HIS A 215 9.01 -24.14 1.70
C HIS A 215 8.00 -24.81 2.64
N MET A 216 6.76 -24.33 2.68
CA MET A 216 5.68 -24.91 3.48
C MET A 216 5.27 -26.33 3.02
N TRP A 217 5.66 -26.75 1.80
CA TRP A 217 5.24 -28.03 1.22
C TRP A 217 6.10 -29.24 1.63
N PHE A 218 6.31 -29.43 2.93
CA PHE A 218 6.96 -30.64 3.45
C PHE A 218 5.97 -31.81 3.63
N ARG A 219 6.50 -33.02 3.73
CA ARG A 219 5.70 -34.24 3.89
C ARG A 219 4.98 -34.26 5.24
N LEU A 220 3.66 -34.44 5.21
CA LEU A 220 2.83 -34.52 6.42
C LEU A 220 2.72 -35.97 6.90
N PRO A 221 2.86 -36.22 8.21
CA PRO A 221 2.69 -37.54 8.77
C PRO A 221 1.21 -37.95 8.68
N SER A 222 0.95 -39.10 8.08
CA SER A 222 -0.34 -39.76 8.04
C SER A 222 -0.18 -41.12 8.71
N VAL A 223 -0.67 -41.19 9.95
CA VAL A 223 -0.62 -42.39 10.80
C VAL A 223 -2.05 -42.91 10.96
N PRO A 224 -2.38 -44.12 10.47
CA PRO A 224 -3.68 -44.73 10.72
C PRO A 224 -3.88 -44.99 12.22
N ALA A 225 -5.09 -44.73 12.73
CA ALA A 225 -5.41 -44.89 14.15
C ALA A 225 -5.18 -46.32 14.67
N ASP A 226 -5.38 -47.32 13.82
CA ASP A 226 -5.28 -48.74 14.17
C ASP A 226 -3.91 -49.37 13.83
N HIS A 227 -2.90 -48.56 13.47
CA HIS A 227 -1.62 -49.12 13.06
C HIS A 227 -0.86 -49.74 14.25
N PRO A 228 -0.32 -50.97 14.15
CA PRO A 228 0.38 -51.64 15.26
C PRO A 228 1.64 -50.91 15.75
N ASN A 229 2.21 -50.02 14.94
CA ASN A 229 3.36 -49.19 15.28
C ASN A 229 3.20 -47.76 14.77
N PRO A 230 2.45 -46.89 15.48
CA PRO A 230 2.18 -45.53 15.03
C PRO A 230 3.42 -44.64 15.09
N VAL A 231 4.27 -44.85 16.10
CA VAL A 231 5.51 -44.08 16.32
C VAL A 231 6.54 -44.34 15.21
N GLY A 232 6.72 -45.60 14.81
CA GLY A 232 7.66 -45.95 13.73
C GLY A 232 7.25 -45.38 12.38
N ILE A 233 5.95 -45.40 12.06
CA ILE A 233 5.43 -44.75 10.84
C ILE A 233 5.67 -43.25 10.90
N PHE A 234 5.28 -42.60 12.01
CA PHE A 234 5.47 -41.16 12.19
C PHE A 234 6.95 -40.78 11.98
N PHE A 235 7.87 -41.52 12.62
CA PHE A 235 9.30 -41.29 12.51
C PHE A 235 9.83 -41.42 11.07
N SER A 236 9.33 -42.42 10.33
CA SER A 236 9.75 -42.64 8.93
C SER A 236 9.23 -41.58 7.94
N GLN A 237 8.15 -40.88 8.28
CA GLN A 237 7.47 -39.95 7.37
C GLN A 237 7.89 -38.49 7.58
N VAL A 238 8.28 -38.11 8.79
CA VAL A 238 8.68 -36.74 9.10
C VAL A 238 10.10 -36.48 8.59
N ASN A 239 10.23 -35.57 7.64
CA ASN A 239 11.52 -35.07 7.21
C ASN A 239 11.94 -33.86 8.08
N VAL A 240 12.85 -34.11 9.04
CA VAL A 240 13.35 -33.08 9.96
C VAL A 240 14.08 -31.96 9.21
N ALA A 241 14.78 -32.26 8.12
CA ALA A 241 15.50 -31.26 7.34
C ALA A 241 14.53 -30.27 6.69
N GLU A 242 13.51 -30.76 5.97
CA GLU A 242 12.48 -29.91 5.35
C GLU A 242 11.71 -29.06 6.39
N CYS A 243 11.34 -29.65 7.53
CA CYS A 243 10.65 -28.92 8.60
C CYS A 243 11.55 -27.81 9.18
N SER A 244 12.85 -28.10 9.38
CA SER A 244 13.80 -27.11 9.91
C SER A 244 14.09 -26.01 8.90
N ASP A 245 14.16 -26.35 7.60
CA ASP A 245 14.31 -25.38 6.52
C ASP A 245 13.12 -24.45 6.42
N PHE A 246 11.90 -24.96 6.56
CA PHE A 246 10.70 -24.14 6.63
C PHE A 246 10.70 -23.19 7.83
N VAL A 247 11.04 -23.69 9.04
CA VAL A 247 11.14 -22.85 10.25
C VAL A 247 12.17 -21.73 10.06
N ARG A 248 13.32 -22.04 9.49
CA ARG A 248 14.35 -21.05 9.16
C ARG A 248 13.83 -20.01 8.16
N CYS A 249 13.18 -20.47 7.09
CA CYS A 249 12.59 -19.60 6.06
C CYS A 249 11.54 -18.64 6.66
N CYS A 250 10.69 -19.14 7.57
CA CYS A 250 9.77 -18.30 8.33
C CYS A 250 10.53 -17.25 9.15
N GLY A 251 11.54 -17.63 9.93
CA GLY A 251 12.31 -16.70 10.75
C GLY A 251 12.98 -15.57 9.96
N GLU A 252 13.54 -15.88 8.78
CA GLU A 252 14.21 -14.92 7.89
C GLU A 252 13.22 -13.95 7.22
N ASN A 253 12.07 -14.45 6.76
CA ASN A 253 11.12 -13.65 5.97
C ASN A 253 10.03 -12.97 6.81
N PHE A 254 9.68 -13.53 7.97
CA PHE A 254 8.62 -12.99 8.83
C PHE A 254 8.94 -11.58 9.33
N GLY A 255 10.19 -11.34 9.74
CA GLY A 255 10.65 -10.01 10.15
C GLY A 255 10.60 -9.00 9.00
N ARG A 256 11.03 -9.42 7.81
CA ARG A 256 11.02 -8.60 6.59
C ARG A 256 9.61 -8.22 6.16
N ILE A 257 8.69 -9.17 6.10
CA ILE A 257 7.29 -8.94 5.72
C ILE A 257 6.63 -7.96 6.69
N ASN A 258 6.76 -8.17 8.01
CA ASN A 258 6.14 -7.29 9.00
C ASN A 258 6.77 -5.89 9.02
N GLY A 259 8.09 -5.80 8.81
CA GLY A 259 8.80 -4.52 8.72
C GLY A 259 8.39 -3.71 7.48
N LEU A 260 8.38 -4.34 6.31
CA LEU A 260 8.03 -3.69 5.04
C LEU A 260 6.54 -3.33 4.98
N SER A 261 5.64 -4.26 5.33
CA SER A 261 4.19 -3.97 5.36
C SER A 261 3.84 -2.89 6.38
N GLY A 262 4.49 -2.90 7.56
CA GLY A 262 4.39 -1.83 8.55
C GLY A 262 4.91 -0.49 8.02
N GLY A 263 5.99 -0.50 7.25
CA GLY A 263 6.54 0.66 6.56
C GLY A 263 5.58 1.24 5.52
N VAL A 264 5.00 0.41 4.66
CA VAL A 264 4.00 0.80 3.65
C VAL A 264 2.78 1.43 4.33
N ARG A 265 2.26 0.78 5.38
CA ARG A 265 1.15 1.32 6.19
C ARG A 265 1.52 2.67 6.80
N GLY A 266 2.70 2.78 7.41
CA GLY A 266 3.18 4.02 8.02
C GLY A 266 3.29 5.14 7.00
N ALA A 267 3.81 4.86 5.81
CA ALA A 267 3.96 5.83 4.73
C ALA A 267 2.62 6.28 4.15
N LEU A 268 1.61 5.38 4.08
CA LEU A 268 0.25 5.74 3.69
C LEU A 268 -0.44 6.65 4.74
N LEU A 269 -0.19 6.42 6.03
CA LEU A 269 -0.80 7.18 7.12
C LEU A 269 -0.06 8.47 7.49
N ALA A 270 1.23 8.59 7.17
CA ALA A 270 2.05 9.75 7.54
C ALA A 270 1.47 11.12 7.11
N PRO A 271 0.94 11.29 5.87
CA PRO A 271 0.33 12.55 5.46
C PRO A 271 -0.96 12.88 6.20
N VAL A 272 -1.65 11.87 6.75
CA VAL A 272 -2.94 12.02 7.45
C VAL A 272 -2.73 12.41 8.90
N ILE A 273 -1.70 11.85 9.54
CA ILE A 273 -1.42 12.09 10.97
C ILE A 273 -0.65 13.40 11.16
N GLY A 274 0.11 13.85 10.14
CA GLY A 274 1.03 14.97 10.21
C GLY A 274 2.19 14.69 11.17
N MET A 275 3.38 15.19 10.88
CA MET A 275 4.47 15.15 11.87
C MET A 275 4.15 16.12 13.01
N ARG A 276 3.59 15.59 14.10
CA ARG A 276 3.44 16.34 15.36
C ARG A 276 4.78 16.36 16.10
N VAL A 277 5.03 17.41 16.89
CA VAL A 277 6.27 17.57 17.70
C VAL A 277 6.51 16.36 18.60
N GLY A 278 5.45 15.73 19.14
CA GLY A 278 5.55 14.50 19.93
C GLY A 278 5.98 13.26 19.14
N THR A 279 5.62 13.18 17.84
CA THR A 279 6.11 12.12 16.96
C THR A 279 7.59 12.30 16.69
N TRP A 280 8.04 13.55 16.54
CA TRP A 280 9.45 13.90 16.37
C TRP A 280 10.28 13.57 17.63
N SER A 281 9.78 13.90 18.82
CA SER A 281 10.47 13.59 20.08
C SER A 281 10.53 12.09 20.39
N SER A 282 9.48 11.33 20.05
CA SER A 282 9.47 9.87 20.23
C SER A 282 10.36 9.15 19.22
N LEU A 283 10.45 9.63 17.97
CA LEU A 283 11.41 9.13 16.97
C LEU A 283 12.86 9.42 17.38
N LEU A 284 13.13 10.62 17.89
CA LEU A 284 14.45 10.97 18.44
C LEU A 284 14.82 10.10 19.64
N GLY A 285 13.87 9.85 20.55
CA GLY A 285 14.07 8.99 21.71
C GLY A 285 14.30 7.51 21.36
N LYS A 286 13.89 7.07 20.16
CA LYS A 286 14.07 5.68 19.67
C LYS A 286 15.10 5.55 18.54
N LYS A 287 15.87 6.61 18.28
CA LYS A 287 16.93 6.67 17.26
C LYS A 287 17.83 5.43 17.30
N ASP A 288 18.30 5.05 18.49
CA ASP A 288 19.28 3.97 18.62
C ASP A 288 18.68 2.59 18.32
N GLN A 289 17.39 2.40 18.61
CA GLN A 289 16.66 1.18 18.27
C GLN A 289 16.41 1.07 16.76
N PHE A 290 16.09 2.20 16.12
CA PHE A 290 15.90 2.26 14.66
C PHE A 290 17.23 2.00 13.91
N VAL A 291 18.33 2.60 14.37
CA VAL A 291 19.68 2.35 13.83
C VAL A 291 20.10 0.90 14.06
N ALA A 292 19.81 0.32 15.22
CA ALA A 292 20.07 -1.10 15.48
C ALA A 292 19.27 -2.03 14.54
N ALA A 293 18.00 -1.73 14.28
CA ALA A 293 17.16 -2.49 13.36
C ALA A 293 17.65 -2.39 11.91
N LEU A 294 17.99 -1.18 11.44
CA LEU A 294 18.58 -0.96 10.11
C LEU A 294 19.91 -1.67 9.91
N ASN A 295 20.78 -1.63 10.92
CA ASN A 295 22.06 -2.35 10.88
C ASN A 295 21.88 -3.86 10.86
N LYS A 296 20.79 -4.38 11.45
CA LYS A 296 20.45 -5.79 11.41
C LYS A 296 19.97 -6.21 10.02
N VAL A 297 19.06 -5.44 9.41
CA VAL A 297 18.58 -5.67 8.04
C VAL A 297 19.74 -5.58 7.03
N LYS A 298 20.60 -4.55 7.13
CA LYS A 298 21.74 -4.37 6.24
C LYS A 298 22.79 -5.49 6.37
N LYS A 299 22.95 -6.07 7.56
CA LYS A 299 23.81 -7.25 7.77
C LYS A 299 23.23 -8.53 7.21
N GLU A 300 21.91 -8.64 7.09
CA GLU A 300 21.24 -9.80 6.50
C GLU A 300 21.25 -9.71 4.97
N ASP A 301 21.03 -8.54 4.37
CA ASP A 301 21.16 -8.34 2.92
C ASP A 301 22.61 -8.56 2.42
N LEU A 302 23.62 -8.11 3.18
CA LEU A 302 25.04 -8.33 2.84
C LEU A 302 25.52 -9.78 3.02
N LYS A 303 24.72 -10.65 3.66
CA LYS A 303 25.01 -12.09 3.76
C LYS A 303 24.34 -12.91 2.66
N ASN A 304 23.34 -12.34 1.99
CA ASN A 304 22.50 -13.01 0.99
C ASN A 304 22.79 -12.56 -0.45
N GLY A 305 23.73 -11.63 -0.65
CA GLY A 305 24.34 -11.30 -1.95
C GLY A 305 25.76 -11.81 -2.03
#